data_AF-E3MW75-F1
#
_entry.id   AF-E3MW75-F1
#
_cell.length_a   1.000
_cell.length_b   1.000
_cell.length_c   1.000
_cell.angle_alpha   90.00
_cell.angle_beta   90.00
_cell.angle_gamma   90.00
#
_symmetry.space_group_name_H-M   'P 1'
#
loop_
_entity.id
_entity.type
_entity.pdbx_description
1 polymer ?
#
loop_
_entity_poly.entity_id
_entity_poly.type
_entity_poly.pdbx_seq_one_letter_code
_entity_poly.pdbx_strand_id
1 'polypeptide(L)'
;MSFSTEFHDSKESIFLKGDKECEEHAALLRDIGDVFVDPDFPPTANSLGKIIDDQGNEDFENLNDRFAWFAPHQFQGYAGFPDYGRWSLYEDPWPFHVDQGRLGDCWLIAAIQAIARRKEIVEQILPEREYTRDCGIVPVRLFVNGKWEVIKVDYHIPQDDGMTRGAKNLKN
;
A
#
# COMPACT_ATOMS: atom_id res chain seq x y z
N MET A 1 12.77 -30.82 -29.62
CA MET A 1 11.99 -29.94 -28.73
C MET A 1 12.01 -30.55 -27.34
N SER A 2 12.62 -29.89 -26.37
CA SER A 2 12.53 -30.26 -24.95
C SER A 2 11.54 -29.32 -24.29
N PHE A 3 10.63 -29.85 -23.47
CA PHE A 3 9.83 -29.07 -22.53
C PHE A 3 10.39 -29.30 -21.13
N SER A 4 10.40 -28.26 -20.30
CA SER A 4 10.69 -28.34 -18.87
C SER A 4 9.41 -28.03 -18.10
N THR A 5 9.19 -28.75 -17.01
CA THR A 5 8.10 -28.49 -16.08
C THR A 5 8.71 -27.86 -14.83
N GLU A 6 8.29 -26.66 -14.48
CA GLU A 6 8.65 -26.01 -13.23
C GLU A 6 7.54 -26.24 -12.20
N PHE A 7 7.91 -26.75 -11.03
CA PHE A 7 7.00 -26.90 -9.91
C PHE A 7 7.12 -25.66 -9.03
N HIS A 8 6.05 -24.89 -8.93
CA HIS A 8 5.97 -23.79 -7.99
C HIS A 8 5.29 -24.25 -6.70
N ASP A 9 5.69 -23.63 -5.59
CA ASP A 9 4.97 -23.73 -4.33
C ASP A 9 3.49 -23.35 -4.52
N SER A 10 2.61 -23.97 -3.73
CA SER A 10 1.20 -23.62 -3.78
C SER A 10 1.00 -22.18 -3.26
N LYS A 11 -0.06 -21.51 -3.71
CA LYS A 11 -0.37 -20.16 -3.22
C LYS A 11 -0.54 -20.15 -1.70
N GLU A 12 -1.11 -21.20 -1.13
CA GLU A 12 -1.35 -21.33 0.30
C GLU A 12 -0.06 -21.43 1.11
N SER A 13 0.93 -22.20 0.62
CA SER A 13 2.22 -22.30 1.30
C SER A 13 3.01 -20.99 1.21
N ILE A 14 2.95 -20.30 0.07
CA ILE A 14 3.56 -18.97 -0.10
C ILE A 14 2.94 -17.96 0.85
N PHE A 15 1.60 -17.92 0.92
CA PHE A 15 0.88 -16.99 1.78
C PHE A 15 1.16 -17.26 3.26
N LEU A 16 1.12 -18.53 3.67
CA LEU A 16 1.41 -18.92 5.06
C LEU A 16 2.83 -18.53 5.47
N LYS A 17 3.80 -18.74 4.58
CA LYS A 17 5.19 -18.34 4.82
C LYS A 17 5.31 -16.82 5.01
N GLY A 18 4.77 -16.03 4.07
CA GLY A 18 4.84 -14.57 4.15
C GLY A 18 4.09 -13.99 5.36
N ASP A 19 2.94 -14.56 5.71
CA ASP A 19 2.18 -14.17 6.91
C ASP A 19 2.99 -14.43 8.19
N LYS A 20 3.70 -15.57 8.27
CA LYS A 20 4.55 -15.92 9.41
C LYS A 20 5.76 -14.99 9.53
N GLU A 21 6.41 -14.67 8.42
CA GLU A 21 7.53 -13.72 8.39
C GLU A 21 7.09 -12.31 8.84
N CYS A 22 5.88 -11.88 8.47
CA CYS A 22 5.32 -10.61 8.94
C CYS A 22 5.02 -10.64 10.45
N GLU A 23 4.44 -11.73 10.97
CA GLU A 23 4.14 -11.88 12.40
C GLU A 23 5.41 -11.90 13.26
N GLU A 24 6.44 -12.63 12.83
CA GLU A 24 7.73 -12.66 13.53
C GLU A 24 8.37 -11.27 13.59
N HIS A 25 8.29 -10.50 12.48
CA HIS A 25 8.80 -9.13 12.46
C HIS A 25 7.97 -8.20 13.35
N ALA A 26 6.64 -8.33 13.34
CA ALA A 26 5.74 -7.57 14.19
C ALA A 26 6.02 -7.82 15.68
N ALA A 27 6.30 -9.07 16.07
CA ALA A 27 6.67 -9.39 17.45
C ALA A 27 7.93 -8.65 17.91
N LEU A 28 8.94 -8.53 17.04
CA LEU A 28 10.15 -7.75 17.32
C LEU A 28 9.84 -6.25 17.47
N LEU A 29 9.03 -5.70 16.56
CA LEU A 29 8.64 -4.29 16.59
C LEU A 29 7.83 -3.93 17.84
N ARG A 30 6.93 -4.82 18.28
CA ARG A 30 6.18 -4.67 19.54
C ARG A 30 7.08 -4.63 20.76
N ASP A 31 8.13 -5.44 20.79
CA ASP A 31 9.09 -5.49 21.91
C ASP A 31 9.89 -4.19 22.04
N ILE A 32 10.31 -3.61 20.91
CA ILE A 32 11.06 -2.35 20.88
C ILE A 32 10.17 -1.10 20.89
N GLY A 33 8.86 -1.25 20.68
CA GLY A 33 7.89 -0.15 20.64
C GLY A 33 8.02 0.72 19.38
N ASP A 34 8.35 0.12 18.24
CA ASP A 34 8.57 0.81 16.96
C ASP A 34 7.61 0.29 15.87
N VAL A 35 7.61 0.95 14.71
CA VAL A 35 6.82 0.60 13.53
C VAL A 35 7.72 0.22 12.36
N PHE A 36 7.17 -0.56 11.44
CA PHE A 36 7.89 -0.96 10.25
C PHE A 36 8.06 0.22 9.30
N VAL A 37 9.29 0.37 8.80
CA VAL A 37 9.63 1.22 7.65
C VAL A 37 10.27 0.31 6.63
N ASP A 38 9.76 0.33 5.40
CA ASP A 38 10.24 -0.53 4.34
C ASP A 38 11.68 -0.13 3.94
N PRO A 39 12.68 -1.00 4.14
CA PRO A 39 14.06 -0.67 3.78
C PRO A 39 14.30 -0.63 2.26
N ASP A 40 13.48 -1.35 1.48
CA ASP A 40 13.58 -1.42 0.03
C ASP A 40 12.77 -0.30 -0.66
N PHE A 41 11.77 0.24 0.04
CA PHE A 41 10.94 1.36 -0.41
C PHE A 41 10.72 2.41 0.69
N PRO A 42 11.79 3.10 1.15
CA PRO A 42 11.69 4.00 2.30
C PRO A 42 10.88 5.26 1.95
N PRO A 43 10.20 5.90 2.91
CA PRO A 43 9.37 7.09 2.70
C PRO A 43 10.22 8.33 2.37
N THR A 44 10.75 8.37 1.15
CA THR A 44 11.71 9.36 0.67
C THR A 44 11.41 9.73 -0.79
N ALA A 45 12.03 10.81 -1.23
CA ALA A 45 12.05 11.25 -2.62
C ALA A 45 12.32 10.12 -3.64
N ASN A 46 13.27 9.24 -3.31
CA ASN A 46 13.73 8.19 -4.21
C ASN A 46 12.63 7.15 -4.50
N SER A 47 11.74 6.91 -3.54
CA SER A 47 10.65 5.94 -3.67
C SER A 47 9.50 6.48 -4.52
N LEU A 48 9.29 7.79 -4.55
CA LEU A 48 8.34 8.41 -5.47
C LEU A 48 8.81 8.34 -6.92
N GLY A 49 10.13 8.33 -7.14
CA GLY A 49 10.71 8.35 -8.46
C GLY A 49 10.45 9.68 -9.18
N LYS A 50 10.40 9.61 -10.51
CA LYS A 50 10.19 10.80 -11.35
C LYS A 50 8.70 10.96 -11.66
N ILE A 51 8.10 11.99 -11.11
CA ILE A 51 6.70 12.36 -11.37
C ILE A 51 6.69 13.35 -12.55
N ILE A 52 5.77 13.14 -13.47
CA ILE A 52 5.53 14.04 -14.61
C ILE A 52 4.11 14.59 -14.47
N ASP A 53 3.98 15.91 -14.50
CA ASP A 53 2.69 16.58 -14.44
C ASP A 53 1.90 16.43 -15.75
N ASP A 54 0.64 16.88 -15.75
CA ASP A 54 -0.24 16.86 -16.93
C ASP A 54 0.31 17.72 -18.09
N GLN A 55 1.26 18.61 -17.83
CA GLN A 55 1.92 19.47 -18.82
C GLN A 55 3.22 18.85 -19.35
N GLY A 56 3.62 17.68 -18.86
CA GLY A 56 4.84 16.99 -19.27
C GLY A 56 6.11 17.48 -18.57
N ASN A 57 6.00 18.35 -17.56
CA ASN A 57 7.14 18.81 -16.78
C ASN A 57 7.44 17.83 -15.64
N GLU A 58 8.71 17.80 -15.25
CA GLU A 58 9.11 17.09 -14.04
C GLU A 58 8.54 17.83 -12.82
N ASP A 59 7.71 17.14 -12.06
CA ASP A 59 7.17 17.66 -10.81
C ASP A 59 8.19 17.39 -9.69
N PHE A 60 8.98 18.42 -9.37
CA PHE A 60 9.96 18.41 -8.30
C PHE A 60 9.38 18.99 -7.00
N GLU A 61 8.16 18.61 -6.62
CA GLU A 61 7.56 19.14 -5.40
C GLU A 61 8.11 18.49 -4.13
N ASN A 62 8.69 19.33 -3.25
CA ASN A 62 8.91 19.16 -1.81
C ASN A 62 9.21 17.73 -1.28
N LEU A 63 9.97 16.94 -2.04
CA LEU A 63 10.38 15.59 -1.66
C LEU A 63 11.30 15.55 -0.41
N ASN A 64 11.80 16.72 0.01
CA ASN A 64 12.61 16.93 1.22
C ASN A 64 11.82 17.53 2.37
N ASP A 65 10.52 17.77 2.21
CA ASP A 65 9.69 18.27 3.29
C ASP A 65 9.39 17.12 4.27
N ARG A 66 9.50 17.39 5.56
CA ARG A 66 9.23 16.40 6.62
C ARG A 66 7.78 15.90 6.60
N PHE A 67 6.92 16.55 5.83
CA PHE A 67 5.49 16.26 5.70
C PHE A 67 5.12 15.56 4.39
N ALA A 68 6.10 15.06 3.62
CA ALA A 68 5.84 14.41 2.34
C ALA A 68 5.27 12.99 2.48
N TRP A 69 5.39 12.33 3.64
CA TRP A 69 4.93 10.97 3.87
C TRP A 69 4.28 10.85 5.24
N PHE A 70 3.04 10.36 5.27
CA PHE A 70 2.27 10.21 6.51
C PHE A 70 1.79 8.79 6.69
N ALA A 71 1.98 8.26 7.89
CA ALA A 71 1.29 7.10 8.39
C ALA A 71 -0.20 7.42 8.67
N PRO A 72 -1.09 6.41 8.71
CA PRO A 72 -2.53 6.65 8.84
C PRO A 72 -2.95 7.45 10.09
N HIS A 73 -2.24 7.28 11.20
CA HIS A 73 -2.50 8.01 12.45
C HIS A 73 -2.07 9.48 12.40
N GLN A 74 -1.25 9.88 11.42
CA GLN A 74 -0.79 11.26 11.22
C GLN A 74 -1.74 12.09 10.35
N PHE A 75 -2.66 11.44 9.62
CA PHE A 75 -3.70 12.14 8.85
C PHE A 75 -4.64 12.95 9.77
N GLN A 76 -4.90 12.43 10.97
CA GLN A 76 -5.84 13.04 11.91
C GLN A 76 -5.19 14.28 12.56
N GLY A 77 -5.57 15.47 12.07
CA GLY A 77 -5.09 16.76 12.58
C GLY A 77 -4.23 17.58 11.60
N TYR A 78 -3.94 17.07 10.40
CA TYR A 78 -3.33 17.87 9.34
C TYR A 78 -4.40 18.73 8.64
N ALA A 79 -4.13 20.03 8.47
CA ALA A 79 -5.04 20.96 7.82
C ALA A 79 -5.36 20.49 6.40
N GLY A 80 -6.61 20.11 6.13
CA GLY A 80 -7.05 19.57 4.84
C GLY A 80 -7.67 18.18 4.91
N PHE A 81 -7.42 17.41 5.97
CA PHE A 81 -8.06 16.11 6.18
C PHE A 81 -9.32 16.25 7.07
N PRO A 82 -10.52 15.90 6.57
CA PRO A 82 -11.70 15.67 7.40
C PRO A 82 -11.42 14.68 8.53
N ASP A 83 -12.18 14.77 9.62
CA ASP A 83 -12.17 13.75 10.68
C ASP A 83 -12.85 12.48 10.17
N TYR A 84 -12.09 11.64 9.47
CA TYR A 84 -12.55 10.37 8.89
C TYR A 84 -12.73 9.26 9.94
N GLY A 85 -12.59 9.56 11.23
CA GLY A 85 -12.62 8.57 12.29
C GLY A 85 -11.43 7.61 12.26
N ARG A 86 -11.64 6.36 12.66
CA ARG A 86 -10.57 5.36 12.75
C ARG A 86 -10.24 4.84 11.36
N TRP A 87 -8.96 4.93 10.96
CA TRP A 87 -8.51 4.36 9.69
C TRP A 87 -8.65 2.82 9.65
N SER A 88 -8.86 2.29 8.45
CA SER A 88 -8.94 0.86 8.14
C SER A 88 -8.35 0.60 6.76
N LEU A 89 -7.91 -0.64 6.48
CA LEU A 89 -7.45 -1.02 5.14
C LEU A 89 -8.62 -1.03 4.13
N TYR A 90 -9.76 -1.55 4.56
CA TYR A 90 -11.03 -1.54 3.85
C TYR A 90 -12.16 -1.90 4.84
N GLU A 91 -13.37 -1.43 4.56
CA GLU A 91 -14.58 -1.84 5.29
C GLU A 91 -15.58 -2.48 4.31
N ASP A 92 -15.98 -1.66 3.34
CA ASP A 92 -16.89 -2.00 2.24
C ASP A 92 -16.24 -1.52 0.93
N PRO A 93 -15.30 -2.31 0.36
CA PRO A 93 -14.60 -1.91 -0.85
C PRO A 93 -15.60 -1.82 -2.00
N TRP A 94 -15.53 -0.73 -2.76
CA TRP A 94 -16.41 -0.51 -3.90
C TRP A 94 -15.71 0.34 -4.96
N PRO A 95 -16.00 0.15 -6.27
CA PRO A 95 -15.30 0.88 -7.33
C PRO A 95 -15.28 2.39 -7.15
N PHE A 96 -16.43 2.99 -6.81
CA PHE A 96 -16.54 4.43 -6.66
C PHE A 96 -15.93 4.98 -5.36
N HIS A 97 -15.42 4.11 -4.47
CA HIS A 97 -14.65 4.57 -3.31
C HIS A 97 -13.21 4.92 -3.68
N VAL A 98 -12.72 4.52 -4.85
CA VAL A 98 -11.33 4.76 -5.27
C VAL A 98 -11.29 5.88 -6.31
N ASP A 99 -10.68 7.00 -5.95
CA ASP A 99 -10.41 8.13 -6.85
C ASP A 99 -8.94 8.20 -7.22
N GLN A 100 -8.70 8.63 -8.44
CA GLN A 100 -7.36 8.71 -9.00
C GLN A 100 -6.62 9.94 -8.45
N GLY A 101 -5.34 9.77 -8.15
CA GLY A 101 -4.43 10.86 -7.85
C GLY A 101 -3.90 11.56 -9.11
N ARG A 102 -2.72 12.19 -9.01
CA ARG A 102 -2.09 12.95 -10.11
C ARG A 102 -1.02 12.16 -10.88
N LEU A 103 -0.96 10.83 -10.71
CA LEU A 103 0.17 10.01 -11.17
C LEU A 103 0.01 9.38 -12.57
N GLY A 104 -1.08 9.67 -13.29
CA GLY A 104 -1.31 9.10 -14.62
C GLY A 104 -1.47 7.57 -14.64
N ASP A 105 -1.79 6.96 -13.51
CA ASP A 105 -1.90 5.54 -13.24
C ASP A 105 -3.33 4.98 -13.42
N CYS A 106 -4.12 5.59 -14.32
CA CYS A 106 -5.54 5.23 -14.51
C CYS A 106 -5.74 3.75 -14.86
N TRP A 107 -4.75 3.13 -15.53
CA TRP A 107 -4.73 1.71 -15.86
C TRP A 107 -4.68 0.82 -14.61
N LEU A 108 -3.97 1.26 -13.56
CA LEU A 108 -3.90 0.58 -12.28
C LEU A 108 -5.16 0.82 -11.46
N ILE A 109 -5.65 2.06 -11.42
CA ILE A 109 -6.87 2.42 -10.70
C ILE A 109 -8.08 1.64 -11.23
N ALA A 110 -8.23 1.53 -12.56
CA ALA A 110 -9.29 0.74 -13.17
C ALA A 110 -9.24 -0.74 -12.74
N ALA A 111 -8.03 -1.31 -12.59
CA ALA A 111 -7.86 -2.68 -12.09
C ALA A 111 -8.26 -2.80 -10.61
N ILE A 112 -7.86 -1.85 -9.76
CA ILE A 112 -8.24 -1.82 -8.34
C ILE A 112 -9.76 -1.69 -8.20
N GLN A 113 -10.39 -0.80 -8.98
CA GLN A 113 -11.85 -0.64 -9.01
C GLN A 113 -12.57 -1.93 -9.41
N ALA A 114 -12.05 -2.67 -10.40
CA ALA A 114 -12.60 -3.96 -10.78
C ALA A 114 -12.48 -5.00 -9.66
N ILE A 115 -11.35 -5.03 -8.96
CA ILE A 115 -11.12 -5.92 -7.80
C ILE A 115 -12.04 -5.54 -6.63
N ALA A 116 -12.29 -4.25 -6.39
CA ALA A 116 -13.13 -3.76 -5.29
C ALA A 116 -14.57 -4.32 -5.32
N ARG A 117 -15.07 -4.77 -6.49
CA ARG A 117 -16.37 -5.47 -6.60
C ARG A 117 -16.41 -6.84 -5.95
N ARG A 118 -15.25 -7.42 -5.64
CA ARG A 118 -15.06 -8.80 -5.19
C ARG A 118 -14.30 -8.76 -3.86
N LYS A 119 -15.03 -8.54 -2.77
CA LYS A 119 -14.47 -8.41 -1.42
C LYS A 119 -13.54 -9.57 -1.06
N GLU A 120 -13.87 -10.79 -1.47
CA GLU A 120 -13.04 -11.97 -1.26
C GLU A 120 -11.66 -11.90 -1.95
N ILE A 121 -11.56 -11.19 -3.08
CA ILE A 121 -10.29 -10.96 -3.77
C ILE A 121 -9.51 -9.88 -3.03
N VAL A 122 -10.17 -8.80 -2.58
CA VAL A 122 -9.54 -7.76 -1.76
C VAL A 122 -8.93 -8.36 -0.49
N GLU A 123 -9.70 -9.17 0.25
CA GLU A 123 -9.24 -9.86 1.46
C GLU A 123 -8.10 -10.87 1.20
N GLN A 124 -8.04 -11.45 0.00
CA GLN A 124 -6.93 -12.31 -0.38
C GLN A 124 -5.65 -11.49 -0.65
N ILE A 125 -5.76 -10.36 -1.36
CA ILE A 125 -4.62 -9.51 -1.75
C ILE A 125 -4.10 -8.70 -0.56
N LEU A 126 -5.00 -8.15 0.25
CA LEU A 126 -4.72 -7.33 1.42
C LEU A 126 -5.35 -8.01 2.64
N PRO A 127 -4.76 -9.07 3.21
CA PRO A 127 -5.34 -9.70 4.39
C PRO A 127 -5.30 -8.73 5.58
N GLU A 128 -6.43 -8.58 6.26
CA GLU A 128 -6.48 -7.81 7.50
C GLU A 128 -5.74 -8.54 8.63
N ARG A 129 -4.79 -7.85 9.25
CA ARG A 129 -3.90 -8.38 10.29
C ARG A 129 -3.78 -7.38 11.42
N GLU A 130 -3.68 -7.89 12.65
CA GLU A 130 -3.51 -7.02 13.83
C GLU A 130 -2.22 -6.19 13.71
N TYR A 131 -1.13 -6.82 13.26
CA TYR A 131 0.18 -6.19 13.05
C TYR A 131 0.19 -5.01 12.08
N THR A 132 -0.81 -4.92 11.20
CA THR A 132 -0.92 -3.79 10.27
C THR A 132 -1.27 -2.51 11.01
N ARG A 133 -2.04 -2.61 12.10
CA ARG A 133 -2.53 -1.43 12.82
C ARG A 133 -1.54 -0.90 13.85
N ASP A 134 -0.90 -1.79 14.60
CA ASP A 134 0.04 -1.46 15.67
C ASP A 134 1.49 -1.34 15.18
N CYS A 135 1.93 -2.22 14.28
CA CYS A 135 3.31 -2.24 13.77
C CYS A 135 3.48 -1.64 12.36
N GLY A 136 2.39 -1.29 11.67
CA GLY A 136 2.45 -0.69 10.34
C GLY A 136 2.92 -1.63 9.22
N ILE A 137 2.94 -2.95 9.46
CA ILE A 137 3.29 -3.95 8.44
C ILE A 137 2.05 -4.24 7.56
N VAL A 138 2.13 -3.94 6.27
CA VAL A 138 1.07 -4.23 5.29
C VAL A 138 1.54 -5.35 4.35
N PRO A 139 1.02 -6.58 4.49
CA PRO A 139 1.32 -7.65 3.57
C PRO A 139 0.43 -7.52 2.32
N VAL A 140 1.05 -7.43 1.15
CA VAL A 140 0.36 -7.32 -0.14
C VAL A 140 0.67 -8.56 -0.97
N ARG A 141 -0.36 -9.31 -1.37
CA ARG A 141 -0.21 -10.55 -2.13
C ARG A 141 -0.42 -10.28 -3.62
N LEU A 142 0.66 -10.31 -4.40
CA LEU A 142 0.61 -10.07 -5.85
C LEU A 142 1.00 -11.32 -6.63
N PHE A 143 0.44 -11.46 -7.82
CA PHE A 143 0.85 -12.48 -8.78
C PHE A 143 1.80 -11.85 -9.80
N VAL A 144 3.10 -12.06 -9.61
CA VAL A 144 4.17 -11.40 -10.36
C VAL A 144 4.96 -12.46 -11.12
N ASN A 145 5.16 -12.24 -12.43
CA ASN A 145 5.96 -13.13 -13.29
C ASN A 145 5.59 -14.63 -13.18
N GLY A 146 4.29 -14.93 -13.09
CA GLY A 146 3.78 -16.31 -13.04
C GLY A 146 3.78 -16.96 -11.65
N LYS A 147 4.14 -16.24 -10.58
CA LYS A 147 4.15 -16.76 -9.22
C LYS A 147 3.50 -15.80 -8.23
N TRP A 148 2.94 -16.35 -7.15
CA TRP A 148 2.47 -15.55 -6.03
C TRP A 148 3.66 -15.07 -5.20
N GLU A 149 3.57 -13.84 -4.72
CA GLU A 149 4.52 -13.23 -3.79
C GLU A 149 3.76 -12.48 -2.69
N VAL A 150 4.30 -12.52 -1.47
CA VAL A 150 3.84 -11.68 -0.37
C VAL A 150 4.86 -10.57 -0.21
N ILE A 151 4.49 -9.37 -0.64
CA ILE A 151 5.32 -8.17 -0.58
C ILE A 151 4.96 -7.46 0.72
N LYS A 152 5.96 -7.20 1.55
CA LYS A 152 5.79 -6.54 2.84
C LYS A 152 6.12 -5.07 2.67
N VAL A 153 5.13 -4.19 2.80
CA VAL A 153 5.32 -2.73 2.72
C VAL A 153 4.93 -2.08 4.04
N ASP A 154 5.39 -0.85 4.26
CA ASP A 154 4.88 -0.01 5.35
C ASP A 154 3.60 0.74 4.93
N TYR A 155 3.00 1.46 5.88
CA TYR A 155 1.76 2.21 5.68
C TYR A 155 1.96 3.72 5.41
N HIS A 156 3.18 4.17 5.14
CA HIS A 156 3.43 5.59 4.88
C HIS A 156 2.95 5.93 3.47
N ILE A 157 2.04 6.90 3.37
CA ILE A 157 1.43 7.32 2.11
C ILE A 157 1.97 8.69 1.73
N PRO A 158 2.38 8.90 0.48
CA PRO A 158 2.92 10.18 0.04
C PRO A 158 1.84 11.26 -0.08
N GLN A 159 2.20 12.48 0.31
CA GLN A 159 1.33 13.65 0.44
C GLN A 159 1.71 14.78 -0.53
N ASP A 160 0.70 15.53 -0.95
CA ASP A 160 0.75 16.76 -1.74
C ASP A 160 -0.20 17.77 -1.11
N ASP A 161 0.34 18.84 -0.51
CA ASP A 161 -0.41 19.92 0.14
C ASP A 161 -1.56 19.44 1.06
N GLY A 162 -1.29 18.41 1.87
CA GLY A 162 -2.31 17.85 2.78
C GLY A 162 -3.36 16.95 2.12
N MET A 163 -3.07 16.44 0.93
CA MET A 163 -3.85 15.42 0.24
C MET A 163 -2.95 14.26 -0.18
N THR A 164 -3.49 13.06 -0.39
CA THR A 164 -2.68 11.93 -0.89
C THR A 164 -2.33 12.13 -2.38
N ARG A 165 -1.07 11.86 -2.75
CA ARG A 165 -0.59 11.96 -4.15
C ARG A 165 -1.16 10.90 -5.07
N GLY A 166 -1.24 9.68 -4.55
CA GLY A 166 -1.76 8.51 -5.26
C GLY A 166 -3.27 8.38 -5.18
N ALA A 167 -3.75 7.15 -5.34
CA ALA A 167 -5.16 6.83 -5.17
C ALA A 167 -5.67 7.24 -3.78
N LYS A 168 -6.94 7.67 -3.71
CA LYS A 168 -7.55 8.13 -2.47
C LYS A 168 -8.98 7.64 -2.31
N ASN A 169 -9.45 7.63 -1.06
CA ASN A 169 -10.82 7.26 -0.76
C ASN A 169 -11.75 8.48 -0.91
N LEU A 170 -12.88 8.32 -1.60
CA LEU A 170 -13.90 9.37 -1.79
C LEU A 170 -14.93 9.48 -0.67
N LYS A 171 -14.92 8.59 0.33
CA LYS A 171 -15.92 8.66 1.41
C LYS A 171 -15.77 9.98 2.16
N ASN A 172 -16.73 10.88 1.91
CA ASN A 172 -17.10 12.00 2.78
C ASN A 172 -17.80 11.49 4.05
#